data_AF-A0A3P6NPF5-F1
#
_entry.id   AF-A0A3P6NPF5-F1
#
_cell.length_a   1.000
_cell.length_b   1.000
_cell.length_c   1.000
_cell.angle_alpha   90.00
_cell.angle_beta   90.00
_cell.angle_gamma   90.00
#
_symmetry.space_group_name_H-M   'P 1'
#
loop_
_entity.id
_entity.type
_entity.pdbx_description
1 polymer ?
#
loop_
_entity_poly.entity_id
_entity_poly.type
_entity_poly.pdbx_seq_one_letter_code
_entity_poly.pdbx_strand_id
1 'polypeptide(L)'
;MSRFRGLLKSVLVSLTIIGTYQQVQIKCYDCVTPLGVDDATEFCNASLYCKGMYCTKGPDALSNGIYHGCMDNPPIDTAGATCKVVTNSLGTHSNCFCKNIDFCNETPAARESHLLLIFVLIILTFFYIFSQ
;
A
#
# COMPACT_ATOMS: atom_id res chain seq x y z
N MET A 1 -8.45 -27.18 -42.77
CA MET A 1 -8.37 -27.18 -41.28
C MET A 1 -7.14 -26.45 -40.68
N SER A 2 -6.04 -26.19 -41.42
CA SER A 2 -4.84 -25.51 -40.88
C SER A 2 -5.04 -24.02 -40.53
N ARG A 3 -5.72 -23.23 -41.37
CA ARG A 3 -5.92 -21.77 -41.15
C ARG A 3 -6.74 -21.43 -39.89
N PHE A 4 -7.69 -22.28 -39.50
CA PHE A 4 -8.54 -22.04 -38.32
C PHE A 4 -7.77 -22.19 -37.00
N ARG A 5 -6.76 -23.08 -36.96
CA ARG A 5 -5.88 -23.26 -35.80
C ARG A 5 -4.96 -22.06 -35.55
N GLY A 6 -4.49 -21.40 -36.61
CA GLY A 6 -3.66 -20.20 -36.50
C GLY A 6 -4.44 -19.01 -35.92
N LEU A 7 -5.66 -18.81 -36.41
CA LEU A 7 -6.56 -17.76 -35.91
C LEU A 7 -6.94 -17.98 -34.45
N LEU A 8 -7.28 -19.21 -34.05
CA LEU A 8 -7.59 -19.53 -32.66
C LEU A 8 -6.41 -19.28 -31.72
N LYS A 9 -5.18 -19.64 -32.12
CA LYS A 9 -3.97 -19.34 -31.34
C LYS A 9 -3.73 -17.84 -31.20
N SER A 10 -3.91 -17.08 -32.28
CA SER A 10 -3.73 -15.62 -32.24
C SER A 10 -4.74 -14.96 -31.31
N VAL A 11 -6.01 -15.39 -31.34
CA VAL A 11 -7.06 -14.89 -30.43
C VAL A 11 -6.76 -15.25 -28.98
N LEU A 12 -6.25 -16.45 -28.71
CA LEU A 12 -5.85 -16.85 -27.34
C LEU A 12 -4.66 -16.02 -26.81
N VAL A 13 -3.68 -15.72 -27.67
CA VAL A 13 -2.54 -14.86 -27.32
C VAL A 13 -3.01 -13.42 -27.08
N SER A 14 -3.91 -12.89 -27.91
CA SER A 14 -4.48 -11.56 -27.68
C SER A 14 -5.28 -11.48 -26.38
N LEU A 15 -6.09 -12.49 -26.04
CA LEU A 15 -6.85 -12.54 -24.79
C LEU A 15 -5.95 -12.65 -23.56
N THR A 16 -4.86 -13.40 -23.63
CA THR A 16 -3.89 -13.50 -22.51
C THR A 16 -3.12 -12.21 -22.29
N ILE A 17 -2.80 -11.45 -23.35
CA ILE A 17 -2.15 -10.13 -23.23
C ILE A 17 -3.11 -9.08 -22.64
N ILE A 18 -4.39 -9.11 -22.99
CA ILE A 18 -5.39 -8.18 -22.42
C ILE A 18 -5.61 -8.45 -20.93
N GLY A 19 -5.59 -9.72 -20.51
CA GLY A 19 -5.81 -10.12 -19.12
C GLY A 19 -4.74 -9.64 -18.13
N THR A 20 -3.51 -9.40 -18.57
CA THR A 20 -2.40 -9.03 -17.66
C THR A 20 -2.38 -7.56 -17.24
N TYR A 21 -3.21 -6.71 -17.84
CA TYR A 21 -3.21 -5.25 -17.59
C TYR A 21 -4.30 -4.76 -16.64
N GLN A 22 -5.01 -5.63 -15.92
CA GLN A 22 -5.87 -5.17 -14.84
C GLN A 22 -5.02 -4.69 -13.67
N GLN A 23 -4.77 -3.38 -13.68
CA GLN A 23 -4.30 -2.60 -12.57
C GLN A 23 -5.31 -2.75 -11.41
N VAL A 24 -4.94 -3.57 -10.41
CA VAL A 24 -5.78 -3.85 -9.24
C VAL A 24 -5.72 -2.66 -8.29
N GLN A 25 -6.89 -2.05 -8.05
CA GLN A 25 -7.04 -1.02 -7.03
C GLN A 25 -6.93 -1.65 -5.64
N ILE A 26 -6.19 -0.99 -4.75
CA ILE A 26 -6.04 -1.32 -3.35
C ILE A 26 -6.70 -0.24 -2.48
N LYS A 27 -7.03 -0.58 -1.24
CA LYS A 27 -7.50 0.37 -0.23
C LYS A 27 -6.31 1.05 0.43
N CYS A 28 -6.43 2.34 0.73
CA CYS A 28 -5.43 3.12 1.46
C CYS A 28 -6.13 3.94 2.53
N TYR A 29 -5.46 4.21 3.66
CA TYR A 29 -5.95 5.21 4.60
C TYR A 29 -6.05 6.56 3.91
N ASP A 30 -7.13 7.29 4.16
CA ASP A 30 -7.39 8.64 3.62
C ASP A 30 -7.65 9.62 4.77
N CYS A 31 -6.58 10.26 5.21
CA CYS A 31 -6.56 11.04 6.45
C CYS A 31 -5.30 11.91 6.53
N VAL A 32 -5.32 12.89 7.44
CA VAL A 32 -4.19 13.76 7.73
C VAL A 32 -3.92 13.68 9.23
N THR A 33 -2.67 13.37 9.59
CA THR A 33 -2.22 13.50 10.98
C THR A 33 -1.73 14.93 11.24
N PRO A 34 -1.93 15.46 12.45
CA PRO A 34 -1.42 16.78 12.82
C PRO A 34 0.12 16.86 12.83
N LEU A 35 0.65 18.08 12.81
CA LEU A 35 2.08 18.35 12.99
C LEU A 35 2.59 17.73 14.31
N GLY A 36 3.73 17.03 14.23
CA GLY A 36 4.40 16.40 15.37
C GLY A 36 3.81 15.05 15.79
N VAL A 37 2.81 14.53 15.07
CA VAL A 37 2.18 13.25 15.35
C VAL A 37 2.64 12.20 14.34
N ASP A 38 3.48 11.27 14.80
CA ASP A 38 3.94 10.13 13.99
C ASP A 38 2.97 8.93 14.03
N ASP A 39 2.14 8.84 15.08
CA ASP A 39 1.15 7.78 15.21
C ASP A 39 -0.22 8.24 14.71
N ALA A 40 -0.63 7.67 13.58
CA ALA A 40 -1.88 8.00 12.94
C ALA A 40 -3.06 7.19 13.48
N THR A 41 -2.88 6.27 14.42
CA THR A 41 -3.94 5.32 14.82
C THR A 41 -5.23 6.00 15.27
N GLU A 42 -5.15 7.19 15.88
CA GLU A 42 -6.32 7.97 16.29
C GLU A 42 -6.97 8.76 15.14
N PHE A 43 -6.19 9.13 14.13
CA PHE A 43 -6.61 10.01 13.02
C PHE A 43 -6.97 9.23 11.74
N CYS A 44 -6.38 8.06 11.59
CA CYS A 44 -6.41 7.21 10.41
C CYS A 44 -6.94 5.84 10.81
N ASN A 45 -8.18 5.57 10.46
CA ASN A 45 -8.82 4.28 10.69
C ASN A 45 -9.33 3.69 9.37
N ALA A 46 -9.63 2.39 9.37
CA ALA A 46 -9.99 1.69 8.14
C ALA A 46 -11.36 2.09 7.56
N SER A 47 -12.16 2.90 8.28
CA SER A 47 -13.40 3.49 7.74
C SER A 47 -13.14 4.71 6.87
N LEU A 48 -12.00 5.39 7.08
CA LEU A 48 -11.53 6.50 6.27
C LEU A 48 -10.54 5.97 5.24
N TYR A 49 -11.07 5.51 4.12
CA TYR A 49 -10.25 4.92 3.06
C TYR A 49 -10.64 5.43 1.69
N CYS A 50 -9.64 5.48 0.81
CA CYS A 50 -9.79 5.67 -0.61
C CYS A 50 -9.36 4.40 -1.35
N LYS A 51 -9.70 4.30 -2.64
CA LYS A 51 -9.19 3.25 -3.53
C LYS A 51 -8.35 3.87 -4.63
N GLY A 52 -7.19 3.28 -4.89
CA GLY A 52 -6.29 3.72 -5.95
C GLY A 52 -5.23 2.68 -6.26
N MET A 53 -4.36 3.00 -7.20
CA MET A 53 -3.28 2.08 -7.60
C MET A 53 -2.11 2.04 -6.61
N TYR A 54 -1.86 3.16 -5.94
CA TYR A 54 -0.89 3.27 -4.88
C TYR A 54 -1.50 3.97 -3.68
N CYS A 55 -0.99 3.62 -2.50
CA CYS A 55 -1.14 4.43 -1.31
C CYS A 55 0.03 5.40 -1.20
N THR A 56 -0.25 6.60 -0.72
CA THR A 56 0.74 7.62 -0.39
C THR A 56 0.77 7.87 1.12
N LYS A 57 1.95 8.16 1.63
CA LYS A 57 2.21 8.62 3.00
C LYS A 57 3.30 9.68 2.97
N GLY A 58 3.00 10.88 3.44
CA GLY A 58 3.98 11.95 3.56
C GLY A 58 3.33 13.32 3.48
N PRO A 59 4.07 14.40 3.75
CA PRO A 59 5.47 14.43 4.22
C PRO A 59 5.62 13.91 5.66
N ASP A 60 6.83 13.91 6.23
CA ASP A 60 7.08 13.41 7.60
C ASP A 60 6.33 14.21 8.68
N ALA A 61 6.29 13.71 9.93
CA ALA A 61 5.57 14.37 11.02
C ALA A 61 6.04 15.80 11.33
N LEU A 62 7.24 16.19 10.90
CA LEU A 62 7.78 17.54 11.11
C LEU A 62 7.22 18.55 10.11
N SER A 63 6.38 18.10 9.17
CA SER A 63 6.01 18.82 7.95
C SER A 63 4.55 19.23 7.89
N ASN A 64 4.10 20.11 8.79
CA ASN A 64 2.68 20.51 8.94
C ASN A 64 1.67 19.33 9.03
N GLY A 65 2.15 18.12 9.34
CA GLY A 65 1.36 16.89 9.39
C GLY A 65 1.72 15.86 8.32
N ILE A 66 1.27 14.60 8.50
CA ILE A 66 1.46 13.52 7.53
C ILE A 66 0.15 13.28 6.80
N TYR A 67 0.15 13.41 5.48
CA TYR A 67 -0.98 13.00 4.65
C TYR A 67 -0.88 11.51 4.31
N HIS A 68 -2.01 10.82 4.43
CA HIS A 68 -2.22 9.45 3.99
C HIS A 68 -3.35 9.45 2.95
N GLY A 69 -3.13 8.83 1.80
CA GLY A 69 -4.17 8.76 0.77
C GLY A 69 -3.85 7.83 -0.38
N CYS A 70 -4.53 8.06 -1.50
CA CYS A 70 -4.38 7.30 -2.73
C CYS A 70 -3.75 8.15 -3.82
N MET A 71 -2.97 7.50 -4.69
CA MET A 71 -2.43 8.14 -5.89
C MET A 71 -2.37 7.12 -7.02
N ASP A 72 -2.94 7.45 -8.17
CA ASP A 72 -2.92 6.54 -9.30
C ASP A 72 -1.59 6.57 -10.06
N ASN A 73 -0.99 7.75 -10.16
CA ASN A 73 0.26 8.00 -10.87
C ASN A 73 1.30 8.67 -9.94
N PRO A 74 1.92 7.92 -9.02
CA PRO A 74 2.94 8.48 -8.14
C PRO A 74 4.19 8.90 -8.93
N PRO A 75 4.87 9.98 -8.53
CA PRO A 75 6.06 10.50 -9.20
C PRO A 75 7.33 9.70 -8.85
N ILE A 76 7.26 8.36 -8.95
CA ILE A 76 8.33 7.41 -8.59
C ILE A 76 8.97 6.81 -9.84
N ASP A 77 10.28 6.62 -9.78
CA ASP A 77 11.06 6.12 -10.94
C ASP A 77 11.00 4.60 -11.08
N THR A 78 10.63 3.89 -10.01
CA THR A 78 10.58 2.43 -9.94
C THR A 78 9.19 1.93 -9.57
N ALA A 79 8.76 0.86 -10.23
CA ALA A 79 7.52 0.17 -9.90
C ALA A 79 7.71 -0.60 -8.58
N GLY A 80 7.13 -0.09 -7.48
CA GLY A 80 7.21 -0.75 -6.18
C GLY A 80 6.91 0.18 -5.02
N ALA A 81 7.11 -0.33 -3.80
CA ALA A 81 7.10 0.50 -2.60
C ALA A 81 8.39 1.30 -2.52
N THR A 82 8.31 2.63 -2.55
CA THR A 82 9.49 3.49 -2.51
C THR A 82 9.17 4.84 -1.89
N CYS A 83 10.19 5.48 -1.31
CA CYS A 83 10.07 6.83 -0.79
C CYS A 83 10.89 7.80 -1.62
N LYS A 84 10.29 8.93 -1.97
CA LYS A 84 10.93 10.03 -2.69
C LYS A 84 11.18 11.19 -1.73
N VAL A 85 12.44 11.57 -1.64
CA VAL A 85 12.86 12.76 -0.88
C VAL A 85 12.63 14.00 -1.73
N VAL A 86 11.97 14.99 -1.16
CA VAL A 86 11.67 16.29 -1.77
C VAL A 86 12.24 17.38 -0.87
N THR A 87 13.09 18.23 -1.42
CA THR A 87 13.62 19.40 -0.73
C THR A 87 12.94 20.65 -1.29
N ASN A 88 12.33 21.44 -0.41
CA ASN A 88 11.69 22.71 -0.75
C ASN A 88 12.11 23.79 0.26
N SER A 89 11.48 24.97 0.22
CA SER A 89 11.78 26.08 1.12
C SER A 89 11.42 25.82 2.60
N LEU A 90 10.68 24.76 2.90
CA LEU A 90 10.26 24.39 4.25
C LEU A 90 11.16 23.29 4.85
N GLY A 91 11.99 22.63 4.04
CA GLY A 91 12.90 21.60 4.51
C GLY A 91 13.08 20.45 3.52
N THR A 92 13.67 19.38 4.02
CA THR A 92 13.79 18.10 3.30
C THR A 92 12.77 17.14 3.90
N HIS A 93 11.89 16.63 3.05
CA HIS A 93 10.77 15.81 3.45
C HIS A 93 10.72 14.54 2.60
N SER A 94 10.13 13.47 3.11
CA SER A 94 9.99 12.21 2.38
C SER A 94 8.53 11.85 2.16
N ASN A 95 8.17 11.56 0.90
CA ASN A 95 6.87 11.00 0.53
C ASN A 95 7.05 9.54 0.10
N CYS A 96 6.39 8.63 0.80
CA CYS A 96 6.41 7.21 0.56
C CYS A 96 5.18 6.76 -0.22
N PHE A 97 5.40 5.85 -1.16
CA PHE A 97 4.37 5.26 -2.01
C PHE A 97 4.47 3.74 -1.89
N CYS A 98 3.33 3.06 -1.87
CA CYS A 98 3.27 1.60 -1.83
C CYS A 98 2.06 1.10 -2.62
N LYS A 99 2.11 -0.15 -3.09
CA LYS A 99 1.04 -0.79 -3.88
C LYS A 99 0.91 -2.27 -3.56
N ASN A 100 -0.13 -2.90 -4.08
CA ASN A 100 -0.45 -4.34 -3.97
C ASN A 100 -0.88 -4.85 -2.59
N ILE A 101 -0.89 -4.00 -1.56
CA ILE A 101 -1.28 -4.37 -0.19
C ILE A 101 -2.26 -3.30 0.31
N ASP A 102 -3.45 -3.71 0.74
CA ASP A 102 -4.42 -2.82 1.36
C ASP A 102 -3.82 -2.19 2.62
N PHE A 103 -4.05 -0.89 2.81
CA PHE A 103 -3.62 -0.10 3.97
C PHE A 103 -2.10 -0.07 4.17
N CYS A 104 -1.32 -0.26 3.11
CA CYS A 104 0.15 -0.26 3.19
C CYS A 104 0.75 1.11 3.59
N ASN A 105 -0.06 2.18 3.59
CA ASN A 105 0.32 3.50 4.08
C ASN A 105 0.06 3.68 5.59
N GLU A 106 0.04 2.60 6.37
CA GLU A 106 -0.06 2.67 7.84
C GLU A 106 1.15 3.34 8.52
N THR A 107 1.01 3.68 9.80
CA THR A 107 2.12 4.17 10.62
C THR A 107 3.00 3.04 11.16
N PRO A 108 4.30 3.30 11.46
CA PRO A 108 5.19 2.27 11.99
C PRO A 108 4.62 1.64 13.27
N ALA A 109 4.04 2.46 14.15
CA ALA A 109 3.39 2.00 15.38
C ALA A 109 2.23 1.01 15.11
N ALA A 110 1.36 1.32 14.15
CA ALA A 110 0.29 0.42 13.72
C ALA A 110 0.86 -0.89 13.14
N ARG A 111 1.88 -0.79 12.28
CA ARG A 111 2.53 -1.98 11.70
C ARG A 111 3.18 -2.87 12.77
N GLU A 112 3.90 -2.27 13.72
CA GLU A 112 4.59 -2.99 14.79
C GLU A 112 3.61 -3.64 15.76
N SER A 113 2.53 -2.96 16.13
CA SER A 113 1.48 -3.53 16.97
C SER A 113 0.75 -4.70 16.29
N HIS A 114 0.49 -4.62 14.97
CA HIS A 114 -0.04 -5.75 14.21
C HIS A 114 0.90 -6.95 14.17
N LEU A 115 2.21 -6.74 13.96
CA LEU A 115 3.21 -7.81 13.98
C LEU A 115 3.32 -8.46 15.36
N LEU A 116 3.28 -7.67 16.44
CA LEU A 116 3.27 -8.17 17.80
C LEU A 116 2.04 -9.04 18.06
N LEU A 117 0.86 -8.60 17.64
CA LEU A 117 -0.38 -9.35 17.79
C LEU A 117 -0.32 -10.70 17.07
N ILE A 118 0.17 -10.72 15.82
CA ILE A 118 0.36 -11.95 15.04
C ILE A 118 1.32 -12.89 15.77
N PHE A 119 2.42 -12.38 16.30
CA PHE A 119 3.40 -13.18 17.03
C PHE A 119 2.81 -13.79 18.30
N VAL A 120 2.03 -13.02 19.08
CA VAL A 120 1.31 -13.51 20.27
C VAL A 120 0.31 -14.60 19.89
N LEU A 121 -0.46 -14.41 18.81
CA LEU A 121 -1.41 -15.42 18.33
C LEU A 121 -0.71 -16.72 17.92
N ILE A 122 0.45 -16.64 17.26
CA ILE A 122 1.25 -17.83 16.90
C ILE A 122 1.69 -18.58 18.16
N ILE A 123 2.19 -17.87 19.17
CA ILE A 123 2.61 -18.47 20.45
C ILE A 123 1.43 -19.14 21.15
N LEU A 124 0.29 -18.46 21.28
CA LEU A 124 -0.91 -19.02 21.91
C LEU A 124 -1.42 -20.25 21.17
N THR A 125 -1.42 -20.21 19.83
CA THR A 125 -1.83 -21.36 19.00
C THR A 125 -0.88 -22.55 19.18
N PHE A 126 0.43 -22.29 19.25
CA PHE A 126 1.43 -23.32 19.55
C PHE A 126 1.15 -23.96 20.93
N PHE A 127 1.01 -23.15 21.99
CA PHE A 127 0.70 -23.69 23.32
C PHE A 127 -0.61 -24.46 23.35
N TYR A 128 -1.66 -23.98 22.68
CA TYR A 128 -2.95 -24.67 22.59
C TYR A 128 -2.80 -26.06 21.96
N ILE A 129 -2.10 -26.17 20.83
CA ILE A 129 -1.87 -27.43 20.12
C ILE A 129 -1.01 -28.40 20.94
N PHE A 130 0.00 -27.92 21.67
CA PHE A 130 0.91 -28.78 22.45
C PHE A 130 0.43 -29.06 23.88
N SER A 131 -0.60 -28.36 24.37
CA SER A 131 -1.22 -28.60 25.67
C SER A 131 -2.39 -29.59 25.63
N GLN A 132 -2.84 -29.97 24.43
CA GLN A 132 -3.81 -31.05 24.19
C GLN A 132 -3.09 -32.35 23.86
#